data_AF-A0A3D6DXA8-F1
#
_entry.id   AF-A0A3D6DXA8-F1
#
_cell.length_a   1.000
_cell.length_b   1.000
_cell.length_c   1.000
_cell.angle_alpha   90.00
_cell.angle_beta   90.00
_cell.angle_gamma   90.00
#
_symmetry.space_group_name_H-M   'P 1'
#
loop_
_entity.id
_entity.type
_entity.pdbx_description
1 polymer ?
#
loop_
_entity_poly.entity_id
_entity_poly.type
_entity_poly.pdbx_seq_one_letter_code
_entity_poly.pdbx_strand_id
1 'polypeptide(L)'
;MNTDTPSLNESEEIARQNLVALCRAMLAGKLSFFEGAIEVCSLRSSIRVSENDLDIMAFVAIASETDPLPPLKAQPLWSSDALQRLQPEFEKTETWAKSFANESCKNLIERFAKQ
;
A
#
# COMPACT_ATOMS: atom_id res chain seq x y z
N MET A 1 22.82 -16.34 -19.87
CA MET A 1 21.56 -17.04 -19.54
C MET A 1 20.43 -16.10 -19.93
N ASN A 2 19.70 -16.39 -21.01
CA ASN A 2 18.57 -15.59 -21.43
C ASN A 2 17.43 -15.85 -20.45
N THR A 3 17.20 -14.93 -19.52
CA THR A 3 15.99 -14.91 -18.73
C THR A 3 14.92 -14.19 -19.55
N ASP A 4 14.34 -14.89 -20.53
CA ASP A 4 13.06 -14.50 -21.11
C ASP A 4 12.04 -14.60 -19.98
N THR A 5 11.89 -13.50 -19.24
CA THR A 5 10.84 -13.38 -18.25
C THR A 5 9.54 -13.50 -19.04
N PRO A 6 8.65 -14.47 -18.73
CA PRO A 6 7.41 -14.63 -19.46
C PRO A 6 6.65 -13.31 -19.48
N SER A 7 5.93 -13.00 -20.56
CA SER A 7 5.00 -11.87 -20.55
C SER A 7 4.06 -11.95 -19.35
N LEU A 8 3.60 -10.80 -18.85
CA LEU A 8 2.62 -10.77 -17.78
C LEU A 8 1.35 -11.49 -18.22
N ASN A 9 0.73 -12.21 -17.30
CA ASN A 9 -0.63 -12.68 -17.51
C ASN A 9 -1.62 -11.54 -17.18
N GLU A 10 -2.89 -11.72 -17.55
CA GLU A 10 -3.93 -10.72 -17.36
C GLU A 10 -4.12 -10.32 -15.89
N SER A 11 -4.01 -11.28 -14.95
CA SER A 11 -4.19 -10.98 -13.53
C SER A 11 -3.05 -10.16 -12.94
N GLU A 12 -1.82 -10.35 -13.42
CA GLU A 12 -0.65 -9.56 -13.01
C GLU A 12 -0.71 -8.13 -13.58
N GLU A 13 -1.21 -7.98 -14.80
CA GLU A 13 -1.44 -6.66 -15.41
C GLU A 13 -2.52 -5.88 -14.63
N ILE A 14 -3.65 -6.52 -14.32
CA ILE A 14 -4.69 -5.95 -13.47
C ILE A 14 -4.15 -5.59 -12.08
N ALA A 15 -3.31 -6.44 -11.48
CA ALA A 15 -2.69 -6.16 -10.18
C ALA A 15 -1.81 -4.90 -10.22
N ARG A 16 -1.04 -4.70 -11.30
CA ARG A 16 -0.21 -3.50 -11.49
C ARG A 16 -1.06 -2.25 -11.70
N GLN A 17 -2.16 -2.35 -12.45
CA GLN A 17 -3.10 -1.25 -12.62
C GLN A 17 -3.78 -0.86 -11.30
N ASN A 18 -4.18 -1.86 -10.50
CA ASN A 18 -4.73 -1.64 -9.15
C ASN A 18 -3.71 -0.96 -8.24
N LEU A 19 -2.45 -1.39 -8.27
CA LEU A 19 -1.37 -0.76 -7.52
C LEU A 19 -1.19 0.72 -7.88
N VAL A 20 -1.21 1.05 -9.18
CA VAL A 20 -1.14 2.45 -9.66
C VAL A 20 -2.34 3.26 -9.16
N ALA A 21 -3.55 2.68 -9.20
CA ALA A 21 -4.75 3.34 -8.70
C ALA A 21 -4.67 3.63 -7.19
N LEU A 22 -4.20 2.67 -6.39
CA LEU A 22 -3.98 2.84 -4.95
C LEU A 22 -2.97 3.96 -4.67
N CYS A 23 -1.82 3.95 -5.35
CA CYS A 23 -0.80 5.00 -5.20
C CYS A 23 -1.35 6.39 -5.51
N ARG A 24 -2.15 6.53 -6.57
CA ARG A 24 -2.80 7.79 -6.92
C ARG A 24 -3.83 8.23 -5.88
N ALA A 25 -4.60 7.29 -5.33
CA ALA A 25 -5.58 7.59 -4.29
C ALA A 25 -4.91 8.08 -2.98
N MET A 26 -3.80 7.47 -2.58
CA MET A 26 -3.00 7.90 -1.43
C MET A 26 -2.40 9.29 -1.64
N LEU A 27 -1.77 9.55 -2.78
CA LEU A 27 -1.23 10.87 -3.10
C LEU A 27 -2.31 11.97 -3.15
N ALA A 28 -3.53 11.61 -3.55
CA ALA A 28 -4.68 12.52 -3.57
C ALA A 28 -5.36 12.68 -2.19
N GLY A 29 -4.89 11.98 -1.14
CA GLY A 29 -5.50 11.98 0.19
C GLY A 29 -6.89 11.34 0.25
N LYS A 30 -7.25 10.52 -0.75
CA LYS A 30 -8.52 9.79 -0.82
C LYS A 30 -8.46 8.44 -0.11
N LEU A 31 -7.25 7.94 0.15
CA LEU A 31 -6.95 6.71 0.87
C LEU A 31 -5.80 7.03 1.82
N SER A 32 -5.89 6.61 3.08
CA SER A 32 -4.76 6.74 4.01
C SER A 32 -3.62 5.83 3.59
N PHE A 33 -2.40 6.15 4.01
CA PHE A 33 -1.26 5.26 3.78
C PHE A 33 -1.42 3.93 4.52
N PHE A 34 -2.11 3.92 5.66
CA PHE A 34 -2.45 2.69 6.36
C PHE A 34 -3.31 1.75 5.51
N GLU A 35 -4.47 2.22 5.03
CA GLU A 35 -5.37 1.39 4.22
C GLU A 35 -4.71 0.99 2.90
N GLY A 36 -3.98 1.93 2.28
CA GLY A 36 -3.22 1.64 1.08
C GLY A 36 -2.13 0.60 1.30
N ALA A 37 -1.44 0.60 2.45
CA ALA A 37 -0.39 -0.39 2.74
C ALA A 37 -0.94 -1.82 2.83
N ILE A 38 -2.13 -2.01 3.40
CA ILE A 38 -2.80 -3.31 3.45
C ILE A 38 -3.06 -3.82 2.02
N GLU A 39 -3.60 -2.96 1.17
CA GLU A 39 -3.94 -3.33 -0.21
C GLU A 39 -2.69 -3.51 -1.09
N VAL A 40 -1.65 -2.70 -0.91
CA VAL A 40 -0.37 -2.91 -1.61
C VAL A 40 0.26 -4.24 -1.22
N CYS A 41 0.25 -4.59 0.07
CA CYS A 41 0.78 -5.86 0.55
C CYS A 41 -0.01 -7.07 0.00
N SER A 42 -1.34 -6.93 -0.17
CA SER A 42 -2.19 -7.99 -0.75
C SER A 42 -1.87 -8.26 -2.23
N LEU A 43 -1.40 -7.24 -2.96
CA LEU A 43 -1.03 -7.34 -4.38
C LEU A 43 0.41 -7.81 -4.62
N ARG A 44 1.26 -7.86 -3.58
CA ARG A 44 2.72 -8.09 -3.71
C ARG A 44 3.08 -9.33 -4.53
N SER A 45 2.39 -10.45 -4.32
CA SER A 45 2.65 -11.69 -5.07
C SER A 45 2.29 -11.63 -6.55
N SER A 46 1.47 -10.65 -6.96
CA SER A 46 0.88 -10.55 -8.29
C SER A 46 1.50 -9.47 -9.17
N ILE A 47 2.41 -8.64 -8.65
CA ILE A 47 2.99 -7.51 -9.40
C ILE A 47 4.41 -7.80 -9.95
N ARG A 48 4.96 -8.98 -9.65
CA ARG A 48 6.30 -9.45 -10.09
C ARG A 48 7.42 -8.45 -9.80
N VAL A 49 7.57 -8.07 -8.54
CA VAL A 49 8.70 -7.27 -8.04
C VAL A 49 9.60 -8.12 -7.17
N SER A 50 10.82 -7.64 -6.90
CA SER A 50 11.70 -8.28 -5.93
C SER A 50 11.05 -8.27 -4.54
N GLU A 51 11.28 -9.31 -3.75
CA GLU A 51 10.89 -9.34 -2.33
C GLU A 51 11.49 -8.18 -1.53
N ASN A 52 12.62 -7.61 -1.99
CA ASN A 52 13.29 -6.49 -1.37
C ASN A 52 13.09 -5.16 -2.13
N ASP A 53 12.05 -5.07 -2.97
CA ASP A 53 11.72 -3.82 -3.67
C ASP A 53 11.45 -2.71 -2.65
N LEU A 54 12.30 -1.67 -2.64
CA LEU A 54 12.28 -0.64 -1.60
C LEU A 54 10.96 0.13 -1.56
N ASP A 55 10.32 0.33 -2.72
CA ASP A 55 9.04 1.03 -2.80
C ASP A 55 7.91 0.19 -2.22
N ILE A 56 7.96 -1.15 -2.39
CA ILE A 56 7.01 -2.07 -1.73
C ILE A 56 7.32 -2.22 -0.23
N MET A 57 8.61 -2.29 0.14
CA MET A 57 9.02 -2.42 1.53
C MET A 57 8.60 -1.23 2.40
N ALA A 58 8.43 -0.03 1.81
CA ALA A 58 7.81 1.10 2.49
C ALA A 58 6.40 0.76 3.01
N PHE A 59 5.58 0.08 2.22
CA PHE A 59 4.23 -0.32 2.63
C PHE A 59 4.23 -1.49 3.60
N VAL A 60 5.19 -2.41 3.49
CA VAL A 60 5.38 -3.48 4.48
C VAL A 60 5.72 -2.91 5.86
N ALA A 61 6.59 -1.90 5.90
CA ALA A 61 6.91 -1.20 7.14
C ALA A 61 5.66 -0.53 7.74
N ILE A 62 4.84 0.13 6.91
CA ILE A 62 3.58 0.74 7.37
C ILE A 62 2.65 -0.32 7.94
N ALA A 63 2.36 -1.37 7.17
CA ALA A 63 1.47 -2.45 7.59
C ALA A 63 1.91 -3.07 8.92
N SER A 64 3.22 -3.24 9.12
CA SER A 64 3.79 -3.79 10.36
C SER A 64 3.60 -2.85 11.56
N GLU A 65 3.86 -1.54 11.39
CA GLU A 65 3.67 -0.55 12.45
C GLU A 65 2.19 -0.38 12.82
N THR A 66 1.31 -0.54 11.83
CA THR A 66 -0.15 -0.38 11.98
C THR A 66 -0.91 -1.66 12.27
N ASP A 67 -0.23 -2.81 12.43
CA ASP A 67 -0.87 -4.10 12.75
C ASP A 67 -1.86 -4.05 13.95
N PRO A 68 -1.60 -3.26 15.01
CA PRO A 68 -2.55 -3.11 16.11
C PRO A 68 -3.81 -2.29 15.77
N LEU A 69 -3.82 -1.56 14.65
CA LEU A 69 -4.91 -0.66 14.27
C LEU A 69 -5.98 -1.39 13.46
N PRO A 70 -7.29 -1.17 13.72
CA PRO A 70 -8.33 -1.80 12.95
C PRO A 70 -8.47 -1.15 11.56
N PRO A 71 -8.37 -1.92 10.46
CA PRO A 71 -8.67 -1.41 9.13
C PRO A 71 -10.15 -1.01 9.03
N LEU A 72 -10.49 -0.11 8.10
CA LEU A 72 -11.84 0.41 7.90
C LEU A 72 -12.91 -0.67 7.87
N LYS A 73 -12.63 -1.80 7.20
CA LYS A 73 -13.55 -2.95 7.13
C LYS A 73 -13.84 -3.62 8.48
N ALA A 74 -12.91 -3.52 9.43
CA ALA A 74 -13.03 -4.10 10.76
C ALA A 74 -13.58 -3.12 11.79
N GLN A 75 -13.49 -1.80 11.55
CA GLN A 75 -13.97 -0.77 12.48
C GLN A 75 -15.44 -0.93 12.93
N PRO A 76 -16.39 -1.40 12.09
CA PRO A 76 -17.76 -1.67 12.54
C PRO A 76 -17.87 -2.73 13.66
N LEU A 77 -16.84 -3.55 13.87
CA LEU A 77 -16.78 -4.56 14.93
C LEU A 77 -16.18 -4.01 16.23
N TRP A 78 -15.71 -2.76 16.24
CA TRP A 78 -15.08 -2.10 17.38
C TRP A 78 -16.06 -1.14 18.06
N SER A 79 -15.86 -0.90 19.36
CA SER A 79 -16.61 0.14 20.06
C SER A 79 -16.13 1.53 19.62
N SER A 80 -17.05 2.50 19.61
CA SER A 80 -16.73 3.90 19.33
C SER A 80 -15.61 4.44 20.23
N ASP A 81 -15.64 4.09 21.51
CA ASP A 81 -14.66 4.54 22.50
C ASP A 81 -13.26 3.98 22.21
N ALA A 82 -13.17 2.73 21.74
CA ALA A 82 -11.89 2.14 21.36
C ALA A 82 -11.32 2.83 20.12
N LEU A 83 -12.15 3.11 19.12
CA LEU A 83 -11.73 3.85 17.92
C LEU A 83 -11.27 5.28 18.27
N GLN A 84 -11.99 5.98 19.15
CA GLN A 84 -11.59 7.32 19.61
C GLN A 84 -10.24 7.31 20.34
N ARG A 85 -9.96 6.29 21.14
CA ARG A 85 -8.66 6.15 21.83
C ARG A 85 -7.50 5.87 20.87
N LEU A 86 -7.78 5.23 19.73
CA LEU A 86 -6.78 4.93 18.68
C LEU A 86 -6.57 6.08 17.69
N GLN A 87 -7.47 7.07 17.65
CA GLN A 87 -7.38 8.21 16.73
C GLN A 87 -6.00 8.90 16.72
N PRO A 88 -5.34 9.16 17.86
CA PRO A 88 -3.99 9.74 17.86
C PRO A 88 -2.94 8.84 17.20
N GLU A 89 -3.08 7.52 17.30
CA GLU A 89 -2.15 6.57 16.67
C GLU A 89 -2.38 6.50 15.16
N PHE A 90 -3.63 6.58 14.69
CA PHE A 90 -3.94 6.75 13.26
C PHE A 90 -3.28 8.02 12.68
N GLU A 91 -3.39 9.15 13.37
CA GLU A 91 -2.81 10.41 12.92
C GLU A 91 -1.28 10.41 12.94
N LYS A 92 -0.69 9.82 13.98
CA LYS A 92 0.76 9.67 14.13
C LYS A 92 1.33 8.78 13.02
N THR A 93 0.74 7.61 12.80
CA THR A 93 1.19 6.66 11.77
C THR A 93 0.99 7.21 10.37
N GLU A 94 -0.11 7.93 10.10
CA GLU A 94 -0.32 8.61 8.81
C GLU A 94 0.74 9.69 8.55
N THR A 95 1.06 10.50 9.57
CA THR A 95 2.09 11.55 9.47
C THR A 95 3.48 10.94 9.23
N TRP A 96 3.81 9.89 9.97
CA TRP A 96 5.07 9.16 9.79
C TRP A 96 5.16 8.52 8.40
N ALA A 97 4.12 7.81 7.95
CA ALA A 97 4.06 7.18 6.63
C ALA A 97 4.24 8.22 5.50
N LYS A 98 3.56 9.37 5.61
CA LYS A 98 3.64 10.46 4.63
C LYS A 98 5.06 10.99 4.41
N SER A 99 5.96 10.85 5.39
CA SER A 99 7.35 11.30 5.28
C SER A 99 8.17 10.53 4.23
N PHE A 100 7.76 9.32 3.85
CA PHE A 100 8.48 8.49 2.87
C PHE A 100 7.56 7.86 1.80
N ALA A 101 6.33 7.46 2.15
CA ALA A 101 5.44 6.71 1.26
C ALA A 101 4.99 7.51 0.03
N ASN A 102 4.99 8.84 0.10
CA ASN A 102 4.75 9.70 -1.05
C ASN A 102 5.73 9.41 -2.19
N GLU A 103 7.00 9.23 -1.88
CA GLU A 103 8.02 9.00 -2.90
C GLU A 103 7.88 7.60 -3.48
N SER A 104 7.66 6.60 -2.63
CA SER A 104 7.36 5.22 -3.07
C SER A 104 6.13 5.16 -3.98
N CYS A 105 5.05 5.90 -3.67
CA CYS A 105 3.89 6.00 -4.55
C CYS A 105 4.24 6.55 -5.93
N LYS A 106 5.06 7.61 -6.01
CA LYS A 106 5.47 8.19 -7.30
C LYS A 106 6.32 7.22 -8.11
N ASN A 107 7.30 6.57 -7.47
CA ASN A 107 8.15 5.57 -8.11
C ASN A 107 7.32 4.41 -8.67
N LEU A 108 6.36 3.90 -7.88
CA LEU A 108 5.46 2.84 -8.31
C LEU A 108 4.60 3.26 -9.51
N ILE A 109 4.03 4.47 -9.48
CA ILE A 109 3.27 5.00 -10.61
C ILE A 109 4.16 5.12 -11.85
N GLU A 110 5.38 5.63 -11.72
CA GLU A 110 6.29 5.77 -12.85
C GLU A 110 6.66 4.41 -13.48
N ARG A 111 6.90 3.38 -12.64
CA ARG A 111 7.24 2.02 -13.09
C ARG A 111 6.08 1.29 -13.79
N PHE A 112 4.85 1.49 -13.30
CA PHE A 112 3.72 0.65 -13.70
C PHE A 112 2.64 1.36 -14.53
N ALA A 113 2.61 2.69 -14.60
CA ALA A 113 1.58 3.41 -15.37
C ALA A 113 1.89 3.56 -16.87
N LYS A 114 3.12 3.21 -17.32
CA LYS A 114 3.56 3.32 -18.72
C LYS A 114 3.38 2.01 -19.52
N GLN A 115 2.60 1.06 -19.01
CA GLN A 115 2.39 -0.25 -19.64
C GLN A 115 1.18 -0.19 -20.59
#